data_AF-A0A3L6NWT7-F1
#
_entry.id   AF-A0A3L6NWT7-F1
#
_cell.length_a   1.000
_cell.length_b   1.000
_cell.length_c   1.000
_cell.angle_alpha   90.00
_cell.angle_beta   90.00
_cell.angle_gamma   90.00
#
_symmetry.space_group_name_H-M   'P 1'
#
loop_
_entity.id
_entity.type
_entity.pdbx_description
1 polymer ?
#
loop_
_entity_poly.entity_id
_entity_poly.type
_entity_poly.pdbx_seq_one_letter_code
_entity_poly.pdbx_strand_id
1 'polypeptide(L)'
;MCNNFGHHAVGCIIEKISGISYGEFLANRILKPLNMTWTFTEQPSRMDGNISVAYLAYHDLKLRGVPSRYISSDTVAFSAGGIRSCMWDLLVFYGSLLRAIATSTRIEELSINVKELRAIFDASIPLKASKALREQS
;
A
#
# COMPACT_ATOMS: atom_id res chain seq x y z
N MET A 1 16.69 1.46 -13.04
CA MET A 1 15.92 2.71 -13.24
C MET A 1 14.59 2.57 -12.53
N CYS A 2 14.26 3.43 -11.56
CA CYS A 2 12.95 3.46 -10.90
C CYS A 2 12.11 4.55 -11.57
N ASN A 3 10.97 4.20 -12.17
CA ASN A 3 10.12 5.14 -12.90
C ASN A 3 8.63 4.86 -12.62
N ASN A 4 7.90 5.91 -12.26
CA ASN A 4 6.46 5.86 -11.98
C ASN A 4 5.63 5.56 -13.25
N PHE A 5 6.13 5.90 -14.44
CA PHE A 5 5.42 5.60 -15.70
C PHE A 5 5.26 4.10 -15.96
N GLY A 6 6.17 3.25 -15.46
CA GLY A 6 6.03 1.80 -15.59
C GLY A 6 4.80 1.28 -14.82
N HIS A 7 4.58 1.78 -13.60
CA HIS A 7 3.40 1.47 -12.80
C HIS A 7 2.12 1.99 -13.45
N HIS A 8 2.20 3.16 -14.12
CA HIS A 8 1.08 3.65 -14.91
C HIS A 8 0.68 2.72 -16.05
N ALA A 9 1.65 2.31 -16.87
CA ALA A 9 1.40 1.41 -18.00
C ALA A 9 0.75 0.08 -17.55
N VAL A 10 1.22 -0.50 -16.44
CA VAL A 10 0.62 -1.71 -15.86
C VAL A 10 -0.84 -1.47 -15.41
N GLY A 11 -1.10 -0.32 -14.78
CA GLY A 11 -2.47 0.10 -14.43
C GLY A 11 -3.40 0.11 -15.63
N CYS A 12 -2.99 0.76 -16.73
CA CYS A 12 -3.78 0.80 -17.98
C CYS A 12 -4.02 -0.58 -18.59
N ILE A 13 -3.04 -1.49 -18.50
CA ILE A 13 -3.21 -2.88 -18.96
C ILE A 13 -4.28 -3.59 -18.13
N ILE A 14 -4.26 -3.44 -16.81
CA ILE A 14 -5.25 -4.02 -15.91
C ILE A 14 -6.64 -3.49 -16.24
N GLU A 15 -6.79 -2.18 -16.46
CA GLU A 15 -8.07 -1.58 -16.85
C GLU A 15 -8.59 -2.15 -18.17
N LYS A 16 -7.72 -2.22 -19.17
CA LYS A 16 -8.06 -2.75 -20.49
C LYS A 16 -8.49 -4.22 -20.45
N ILE A 17 -7.83 -5.05 -19.65
CA ILE A 17 -8.14 -6.49 -19.54
C ILE A 17 -9.37 -6.73 -18.67
N SER A 18 -9.52 -5.98 -17.58
CA SER A 18 -10.60 -6.20 -16.61
C SER A 18 -11.92 -5.52 -17.00
N GLY A 19 -11.88 -4.48 -17.85
CA GLY A 19 -13.05 -3.70 -18.25
C GLY A 19 -13.59 -2.74 -17.18
N ILE A 20 -12.87 -2.57 -16.07
CA ILE A 20 -13.20 -1.67 -14.97
C ILE A 20 -12.00 -0.75 -14.65
N SER A 21 -12.23 0.35 -13.95
CA SER A 21 -11.13 1.24 -13.55
C SER A 21 -10.14 0.54 -12.62
N TYR A 22 -8.89 1.01 -12.59
CA TYR A 22 -7.85 0.41 -11.73
C TYR A 22 -8.24 0.52 -10.24
N GLY A 23 -8.88 1.62 -9.85
CA GLY A 23 -9.40 1.82 -8.50
C GLY A 23 -10.47 0.80 -8.14
N GLU A 24 -11.46 0.58 -9.01
CA GLU A 24 -12.48 -0.45 -8.82
C GLU A 24 -11.89 -1.85 -8.79
N PHE A 25 -10.90 -2.12 -9.65
CA PHE A 25 -10.19 -3.39 -9.64
C PHE A 25 -9.53 -3.66 -8.29
N LEU A 26 -8.78 -2.69 -7.75
CA LEU A 26 -8.17 -2.80 -6.42
C LEU A 26 -9.21 -2.98 -5.32
N ALA A 27 -10.28 -2.18 -5.35
CA ALA A 27 -11.36 -2.27 -4.37
C ALA A 27 -11.98 -3.67 -4.36
N ASN A 28 -12.28 -4.22 -5.54
CA ASN A 28 -12.99 -5.50 -5.68
C ASN A 28 -12.10 -6.73 -5.50
N ARG A 29 -10.81 -6.65 -5.85
CA ARG A 29 -9.88 -7.79 -5.83
C ARG A 29 -9.01 -7.86 -4.59
N ILE A 30 -8.78 -6.74 -3.91
CA ILE A 30 -7.83 -6.65 -2.80
C ILE A 30 -8.48 -6.05 -1.55
N LEU A 31 -8.99 -4.81 -1.65
CA LEU A 31 -9.38 -4.06 -0.45
C LEU A 31 -10.62 -4.65 0.25
N LYS A 32 -11.71 -4.90 -0.49
CA LYS A 32 -12.92 -5.51 0.07
C LYS A 32 -12.67 -6.95 0.57
N PRO A 33 -12.02 -7.85 -0.18
CA PRO A 33 -11.73 -9.20 0.31
C PRO A 33 -10.87 -9.25 1.58
N LEU A 34 -9.96 -8.29 1.76
CA LEU A 34 -9.12 -8.19 2.95
C LEU A 34 -9.72 -7.31 4.05
N ASN A 35 -10.94 -6.78 3.86
CA ASN A 35 -11.60 -5.86 4.79
C ASN A 35 -10.75 -4.62 5.16
N MET A 36 -10.04 -4.07 4.17
CA MET A 36 -9.23 -2.85 4.30
C MET A 36 -10.11 -1.61 4.14
N THR A 37 -10.87 -1.27 5.18
CA THR A 37 -11.92 -0.23 5.15
C THR A 37 -11.40 1.20 5.23
N TRP A 38 -10.13 1.38 5.60
CA TRP A 38 -9.44 2.68 5.69
C TRP A 38 -8.36 2.83 4.62
N THR A 39 -8.53 2.13 3.50
CA THR A 39 -7.70 2.21 2.31
C THR A 39 -8.52 2.74 1.14
N PHE A 40 -8.07 3.82 0.53
CA PHE A 40 -8.84 4.59 -0.43
C PHE A 40 -8.11 4.67 -1.77
N THR A 41 -8.86 4.40 -2.85
CA THR A 41 -8.48 4.62 -4.25
C THR A 41 -8.90 6.01 -4.75
N GLU A 42 -9.61 6.76 -3.92
CA GLU A 42 -10.02 8.13 -4.18
C GLU A 42 -9.61 9.02 -3.02
N GLN A 43 -9.79 10.32 -3.18
CA GLN A 43 -9.56 11.24 -2.08
C GLN A 43 -10.71 11.12 -1.07
N PRO A 44 -10.47 10.64 0.16
CA PRO A 44 -11.50 10.61 1.18
C PRO A 44 -11.93 12.04 1.53
N SER A 45 -13.17 12.19 1.96
CA SER A 45 -13.72 13.49 2.32
C SER A 45 -12.89 14.10 3.45
N ARG A 46 -12.50 15.38 3.36
CA ARG A 46 -11.75 16.05 4.43
C ARG A 46 -12.50 16.09 5.78
N MET A 47 -13.79 15.73 5.79
CA MET A 47 -14.63 15.76 6.98
C MET A 47 -14.34 14.61 7.96
N ASP A 48 -13.57 13.59 7.56
CA ASP A 48 -13.39 12.38 8.38
C ASP A 48 -12.34 12.51 9.50
N GLY A 49 -11.66 13.66 9.65
CA GLY A 49 -10.75 14.00 10.76
C GLY A 49 -9.47 13.16 10.87
N ASN A 50 -9.45 11.95 10.32
CA ASN A 50 -8.38 10.97 10.36
C ASN A 50 -7.61 10.91 9.04
N ILE A 51 -7.32 12.08 8.45
CA ILE A 51 -6.57 12.23 7.21
C ILE A 51 -5.33 13.07 7.50
N SER A 52 -4.15 12.52 7.20
CA SER A 52 -2.90 13.25 7.39
C SER A 52 -2.74 14.39 6.38
N VAL A 53 -2.14 15.49 6.84
CA VAL A 53 -1.79 16.63 5.99
C VAL A 53 -0.30 16.57 5.69
N ALA A 54 0.07 16.72 4.42
CA ALA A 54 1.46 16.74 4.00
C ALA A 54 2.06 18.14 4.20
N TYR A 55 3.31 18.19 4.65
CA TYR A 55 4.10 19.41 4.80
C TYR A 55 5.45 19.25 4.12
N LEU A 56 5.96 20.33 3.53
CA LEU A 56 7.32 20.40 3.00
C LEU A 56 8.10 21.47 3.75
N ALA A 57 9.35 21.14 4.09
CA ALA A 57 10.32 22.11 4.57
C ALA A 57 10.99 22.78 3.36
N TYR A 58 11.02 24.10 3.37
CA TYR A 58 11.69 24.90 2.34
C TYR A 58 13.10 25.31 2.82
N HIS A 59 13.90 25.90 1.93
CA HIS A 59 15.25 26.37 2.26
C HIS A 59 15.28 27.39 3.42
N ASP A 60 14.16 28.07 3.68
CA ASP A 60 13.96 29.00 4.79
C ASP A 60 13.59 28.29 6.12
N LEU A 61 13.66 26.96 6.16
CA LEU A 61 13.25 26.09 7.28
C LEU A 61 11.78 26.26 7.70
N LYS A 62 10.96 26.91 6.88
CA LYS A 62 9.53 27.05 7.15
C LYS A 62 8.78 25.85 6.58
N LEU A 63 7.91 25.27 7.40
CA LEU A 63 6.96 24.24 6.98
C LEU A 63 5.81 24.90 6.22
N ARG A 64 5.51 24.40 5.02
CA ARG A 64 4.31 24.79 4.29
C ARG A 64 3.49 23.56 3.94
N GLY A 65 2.19 23.66 4.18
CA GLY A 65 1.25 22.61 3.83
C GLY A 65 1.25 22.38 2.32
N VAL A 66 1.37 21.12 1.92
CA VAL A 66 1.21 20.72 0.53
C VAL A 66 -0.28 20.48 0.29
N PRO A 67 -0.90 21.17 -0.67
CA PRO A 67 -2.28 20.86 -1.01
C PRO A 67 -2.34 19.42 -1.49
N SER A 68 -3.31 18.68 -0.96
CA SER A 68 -3.60 17.33 -1.44
C SER A 68 -3.99 17.46 -2.91
N ARG A 69 -3.13 16.98 -3.81
CA ARG A 69 -3.47 16.92 -5.23
C ARG A 69 -4.55 15.87 -5.40
N TYR A 70 -5.57 16.22 -6.18
CA TYR A 70 -6.60 15.27 -6.60
C TYR A 70 -5.93 14.22 -7.50
N ILE A 71 -5.51 13.12 -6.88
CA ILE A 71 -5.05 11.90 -7.56
C ILE A 71 -6.15 10.89 -7.30
N SER A 72 -7.02 10.72 -8.30
CA SER A 72 -8.11 9.74 -8.36
C SER A 72 -7.84 8.73 -9.47
N SER A 73 -8.69 7.70 -9.56
CA SER A 73 -8.69 6.65 -10.59
C SER A 73 -8.45 7.16 -12.02
N ASP A 74 -8.91 8.38 -12.34
CA ASP A 74 -8.84 8.96 -13.68
C ASP A 74 -7.50 9.65 -14.00
N THR A 75 -6.58 9.70 -13.03
CA THR A 75 -5.30 10.40 -13.19
C THR A 75 -4.17 9.47 -13.60
N VAL A 76 -3.28 9.95 -14.48
CA VAL A 76 -2.07 9.22 -14.93
C VAL A 76 -1.17 8.79 -13.76
N ALA A 77 -1.23 9.50 -12.64
CA ALA A 77 -0.43 9.19 -11.46
C ALA A 77 -1.07 8.14 -10.53
N PHE A 78 -2.31 7.72 -10.78
CA PHE A 78 -3.10 6.95 -9.82
C PHE A 78 -2.48 5.60 -9.47
N SER A 79 -2.21 4.77 -10.48
CA SER A 79 -1.59 3.45 -10.26
C SER A 79 -0.13 3.54 -9.81
N ALA A 80 0.50 4.70 -9.89
CA ALA A 80 1.85 4.93 -9.42
C ALA A 80 1.93 5.38 -7.94
N GLY A 81 0.85 5.92 -7.36
CA GLY A 81 0.91 6.43 -5.98
C GLY A 81 -0.36 7.09 -5.44
N GLY A 82 -1.53 6.83 -6.05
CA GLY A 82 -2.80 7.44 -5.64
C GLY A 82 -3.52 6.75 -4.48
N ILE A 83 -3.02 5.60 -4.02
CA ILE A 83 -3.62 4.83 -2.91
C ILE A 83 -3.22 5.46 -1.57
N ARG A 84 -4.20 5.63 -0.69
CA ARG A 84 -4.01 6.10 0.69
C ARG A 84 -4.45 5.01 1.64
N SER A 85 -3.68 4.73 2.68
CA SER A 85 -3.98 3.66 3.64
C SER A 85 -3.68 4.13 5.06
N CYS A 86 -4.20 3.40 6.04
CA CYS A 86 -3.76 3.49 7.44
C CYS A 86 -2.79 2.36 7.79
N MET A 87 -2.14 2.47 8.94
CA MET A 87 -1.20 1.45 9.45
C MET A 87 -1.89 0.09 9.66
N TRP A 88 -3.13 0.10 10.16
CA TRP A 88 -3.87 -1.12 10.45
C TRP A 88 -4.15 -1.94 9.18
N ASP A 89 -4.63 -1.29 8.13
CA ASP A 89 -4.91 -1.93 6.85
C ASP A 89 -3.63 -2.43 6.17
N LEU A 90 -2.51 -1.70 6.28
CA LEU A 90 -1.23 -2.16 5.78
C LEU A 90 -0.77 -3.45 6.50
N LEU A 91 -0.98 -3.56 7.82
CA LEU A 91 -0.67 -4.79 8.55
C LEU A 91 -1.52 -5.97 8.07
N VAL A 92 -2.81 -5.75 7.80
CA VAL A 92 -3.69 -6.77 7.21
C VAL A 92 -3.20 -7.20 5.83
N PHE A 93 -2.84 -6.23 4.97
CA PHE A 93 -2.34 -6.49 3.63
C PHE A 93 -1.04 -7.29 3.65
N TYR A 94 -0.02 -6.80 4.36
CA TYR A 94 1.27 -7.48 4.44
C TYR A 94 1.17 -8.83 5.13
N GLY A 95 0.37 -8.97 6.19
CA GLY A 95 0.14 -10.26 6.85
C GLY A 95 -0.53 -11.28 5.92
N SER A 96 -1.47 -10.84 5.10
CA SER A 96 -2.14 -11.69 4.10
C SER A 96 -1.20 -12.08 2.96
N LEU A 97 -0.39 -11.13 2.48
CA LEU A 97 0.62 -11.36 1.45
C LEU A 97 1.66 -12.38 1.91
N LEU A 98 2.22 -12.19 3.11
CA LEU A 98 3.18 -13.11 3.71
C LEU A 98 2.62 -14.51 3.88
N ARG A 99 1.38 -14.63 4.35
CA ARG A 99 0.70 -15.93 4.50
C ARG A 99 0.50 -16.60 3.14
N ALA A 100 0.06 -15.86 2.13
CA ALA A 100 -0.10 -16.38 0.78
C ALA A 100 1.24 -16.88 0.22
N ILE A 101 2.33 -16.17 0.48
CA ILE A 101 3.70 -16.58 0.10
C ILE A 101 4.16 -17.80 0.91
N ALA A 102 3.80 -17.92 2.18
CA ALA A 102 4.20 -19.07 2.98
C ALA A 102 3.45 -20.36 2.57
N THR A 103 2.18 -20.23 2.15
CA THR A 103 1.29 -21.37 1.88
C THR A 103 1.20 -21.75 0.39
N SER A 104 1.50 -20.84 -0.54
CA SER A 104 1.33 -21.12 -1.97
C SER A 104 2.37 -22.11 -2.49
N THR A 105 1.89 -23.19 -3.11
CA THR A 105 2.69 -24.22 -3.80
C THR A 105 3.13 -23.80 -5.20
N ARG A 106 2.56 -22.70 -5.74
CA ARG A 106 2.80 -22.20 -7.10
C ARG A 106 3.83 -21.08 -7.18
N ILE A 107 4.48 -20.75 -6.07
CA ILE A 107 5.46 -19.65 -6.05
C ILE A 107 6.66 -19.94 -6.95
N GLU A 108 6.96 -21.22 -7.16
CA GLU A 108 7.99 -21.68 -8.09
C GLU A 108 7.65 -21.37 -9.57
N GLU A 109 6.38 -21.16 -9.91
CA GLU A 109 5.93 -20.74 -11.25
C GLU A 109 6.09 -19.23 -11.46
N LEU A 110 6.14 -18.45 -10.38
CA LEU A 110 6.55 -17.06 -10.46
C LEU A 110 8.05 -17.07 -10.70
N SER A 111 8.51 -16.60 -11.87
CA SER A 111 9.92 -16.41 -12.23
C SER A 111 10.60 -15.31 -11.37
N ILE A 112 10.32 -15.31 -10.08
CA ILE A 112 10.86 -14.46 -9.04
C ILE A 112 11.84 -15.34 -8.28
N ASN A 113 12.99 -14.80 -7.90
CA ASN A 113 13.94 -15.54 -7.08
C ASN A 113 13.33 -15.78 -5.68
N VAL A 114 12.68 -16.94 -5.52
CA VAL A 114 11.94 -17.30 -4.30
C VAL A 114 12.86 -17.38 -3.08
N LYS A 115 14.16 -17.68 -3.27
CA LYS A 115 15.16 -17.65 -2.19
C LYS A 115 15.38 -16.23 -1.67
N GLU A 116 15.46 -15.24 -2.56
CA GLU A 116 15.54 -13.83 -2.16
C GLU A 116 14.23 -13.36 -1.55
N LEU A 117 13.09 -13.75 -2.11
CA LEU A 117 11.79 -13.36 -1.59
C LEU A 117 11.56 -13.90 -0.17
N ARG A 118 11.90 -15.17 0.06
CA ARG A 118 11.94 -15.74 1.42
C ARG A 118 12.95 -15.00 2.29
N ALA A 119 14.18 -14.74 1.86
CA ALA A 119 15.14 -13.98 2.67
C ALA A 119 14.69 -12.55 3.02
N ILE A 120 13.98 -11.87 2.12
CA ILE A 120 13.42 -10.52 2.33
C ILE A 120 12.26 -10.56 3.33
N PHE A 121 11.41 -11.59 3.25
CA PHE A 121 10.19 -11.71 4.05
C PHE A 121 10.34 -12.57 5.31
N ASP A 122 11.40 -13.35 5.42
CA ASP A 122 11.87 -14.05 6.62
C ASP A 122 12.52 -13.05 7.58
N ALA A 123 11.99 -11.81 7.60
CA ALA A 123 12.51 -10.68 8.32
C ALA A 123 12.75 -11.10 9.77
N SER A 124 14.04 -11.27 10.04
CA SER A 124 14.68 -11.35 11.33
C SER A 124 14.38 -10.07 12.09
N ILE A 125 13.15 -9.92 12.56
CA ILE A 125 12.87 -9.09 13.72
C ILE A 125 12.90 -10.08 14.88
N PRO A 126 14.03 -10.22 15.59
CA PRO A 126 13.99 -10.81 16.92
C PRO A 126 13.17 -9.84 17.77
N LEU A 127 11.86 -9.97 17.74
CA LEU A 127 11.00 -9.49 18.81
C LEU A 127 11.37 -10.37 20.00
N LYS A 128 12.47 -10.03 20.69
CA LYS A 128 12.59 -10.34 22.10
C LYS A 128 11.39 -9.65 22.72
N ALA A 129 10.31 -10.39 22.90
CA ALA A 129 9.22 -10.00 23.77
C ALA A 129 9.86 -9.83 25.16
N SER A 130 10.34 -8.63 25.45
CA SER A 130 10.77 -8.26 26.78
C SER A 130 9.51 -8.34 27.63
N LYS A 131 9.44 -9.38 28.48
CA LYS A 131 8.40 -9.56 29.49
C LYS A 131 8.32 -8.41 30.51
N ALA A 132 9.18 -7.39 30.41
CA ALA A 132 9.36 -6.36 31.44
C ALA A 132 8.39 -5.16 31.36
N LEU A 133 7.52 -5.04 30.36
CA LEU A 133 6.60 -3.89 30.24
C LEU A 133 5.16 -4.17 30.68
N ARG A 134 4.90 -5.30 31.36
CA ARG A 134 3.55 -5.65 31.85
C ARG A 134 3.31 -5.40 33.33
N GLU A 135 4.26 -4.80 34.04
CA GLU A 135 4.15 -4.47 35.48
C GLU A 135 4.55 -3.02 35.76
N GLN A 136 3.91 -2.06 35.12
CA GLN A 136 3.76 -0.69 35.65
C GLN A 136 2.39 -0.12 35.22
N SER A 137 1.34 -0.57 35.91
CA SER A 137 0.09 0.16 36.13
C SER A 137 -0.45 -0.17 37.51
#